data_AF-A0A0S2FFF9-F1
#
_entry.id   AF-A0A0S2FFF9-F1
#
_cell.length_a   1.000
_cell.length_b   1.000
_cell.length_c   1.000
_cell.angle_alpha   90.00
_cell.angle_beta   90.00
_cell.angle_gamma   90.00
#
_symmetry.space_group_name_H-M   'P 1'
#
loop_
_entity.id
_entity.type
_entity.pdbx_description
1 polymer ?
#
loop_
_entity_poly.entity_id
_entity_poly.type
_entity_poly.pdbx_seq_one_letter_code
_entity_poly.pdbx_strand_id
1 'polypeptide(L)'
;MQNTGPGIRLFFGALILSALSLSAAATPPTRPSAANTNISAEPNTVADLVARLRKQAEASQSSPAVRADYDALRSAQSLSAAQLPYADYAYLRLLFEATRDGGYWNLHWAITDREPNSDAIWSQWRARRGTSPTGITATAECDELSALYAFLARRGGVRNVGLFWPTANHTVAVWRIPAAPRETRIVVPTTQIFLSQYDSFGSRGFDPWKQAKIYEYGRRDIADDARLPPALIGFFLAQNDKYARASGLSLQRMRQLRDGVLAGSLSADQARRKRNANASHPPPSTTAARTRISSATCKRAQQRPSDGHRPTPPLAQLRLDLHRSHIGEPRKPATRARNAIWPTVSSSATQHWPSD
;
A
#
# COMPACT_ATOMS: atom_id res chain seq x y z
N MET A 1 77.29 13.47 36.82
CA MET A 1 76.45 12.79 35.81
C MET A 1 77.02 13.21 34.45
N GLN A 2 77.92 12.44 33.83
CA GLN A 2 77.66 11.44 32.75
C GLN A 2 76.58 11.97 31.76
N ASN A 3 76.79 12.14 30.45
CA ASN A 3 77.62 11.37 29.51
C ASN A 3 78.01 12.19 28.25
N THR A 4 79.11 11.75 27.62
CA THR A 4 79.82 12.25 26.43
C THR A 4 79.14 11.98 25.07
N GLY A 5 79.55 12.72 24.02
CA GLY A 5 79.13 12.60 22.59
C GLY A 5 79.50 11.29 21.87
N PRO A 6 79.24 11.13 20.55
CA PRO A 6 80.02 11.74 19.44
C PRO A 6 79.10 12.29 18.30
N GLY A 7 79.48 13.11 17.31
CA GLY A 7 80.65 13.18 16.45
C GLY A 7 80.39 12.43 15.13
N ILE A 8 80.28 13.12 13.97
CA ILE A 8 80.66 12.64 12.61
C ILE A 8 80.46 13.73 11.52
N ARG A 9 81.60 14.18 11.00
CA ARG A 9 82.07 14.42 9.61
C ARG A 9 81.30 15.34 8.62
N LEU A 10 82.00 16.44 8.30
CA LEU A 10 81.99 17.19 7.04
C LEU A 10 82.40 16.31 5.84
N PHE A 11 81.74 16.52 4.70
CA PHE A 11 82.31 16.32 3.37
C PHE A 11 81.93 17.48 2.43
N PHE A 12 82.97 18.06 1.84
CA PHE A 12 82.95 19.00 0.73
C PHE A 12 82.40 18.35 -0.54
N GLY A 13 81.70 19.12 -1.38
CA GLY A 13 81.34 18.69 -2.72
C GLY A 13 80.54 19.73 -3.49
N ALA A 14 81.22 20.77 -3.97
CA ALA A 14 80.70 21.63 -5.03
C ALA A 14 80.81 20.90 -6.38
N LEU A 15 79.71 20.80 -7.15
CA LEU A 15 79.80 20.56 -8.59
C LEU A 15 78.59 21.14 -9.35
N ILE A 16 78.82 22.33 -9.90
CA ILE A 16 78.61 22.76 -11.29
C ILE A 16 77.29 22.39 -12.00
N LEU A 17 76.60 23.47 -12.39
CA LEU A 17 75.59 23.63 -13.43
C LEU A 17 75.74 22.71 -14.66
N SER A 18 74.61 22.14 -15.10
CA SER A 18 74.31 21.98 -16.53
C SER A 18 72.79 21.98 -16.73
N ALA A 19 72.30 23.11 -17.25
CA ALA A 19 70.93 23.26 -17.71
C ALA A 19 70.80 22.62 -19.11
N LEU A 20 70.01 21.55 -19.21
CA LEU A 20 69.47 21.08 -20.47
C LEU A 20 67.97 21.36 -20.45
N SER A 21 67.59 22.43 -21.15
CA SER A 21 66.21 22.81 -21.42
C SER A 21 65.59 21.80 -22.40
N LEU A 22 64.79 20.86 -21.89
CA LEU A 22 63.78 20.20 -22.71
C LEU A 22 62.46 20.96 -22.52
N SER A 23 62.13 21.82 -23.49
CA SER A 23 60.78 22.34 -23.67
C SER A 23 59.88 21.21 -24.12
N ALA A 24 59.31 20.46 -23.17
CA ALA A 24 58.15 19.63 -23.45
C ALA A 24 56.95 20.58 -23.67
N ALA A 25 56.46 20.65 -24.90
CA ALA A 25 55.15 21.20 -25.18
C ALA A 25 54.13 20.36 -24.41
N ALA A 26 53.70 20.86 -23.24
CA ALA A 26 52.63 20.27 -22.48
C ALA A 26 51.34 20.48 -23.28
N THR A 27 50.98 19.49 -24.09
CA THR A 27 49.62 19.34 -24.59
C THR A 27 48.71 19.38 -23.36
N PRO A 28 47.77 20.34 -23.25
CA PRO A 28 46.86 20.36 -22.13
C PRO A 28 46.14 19.01 -22.08
N PRO A 29 46.02 18.35 -20.91
CA PRO A 29 45.30 17.11 -20.82
C PRO A 29 43.88 17.37 -21.32
N THR A 30 43.52 16.70 -22.41
CA THR A 30 42.17 16.68 -22.94
C THR A 30 41.25 16.32 -21.79
N ARG A 31 40.48 17.31 -21.32
CA ARG A 31 39.42 17.10 -20.33
C ARG A 31 38.61 15.91 -20.84
N PRO A 32 38.45 14.82 -20.08
CA PRO A 32 37.50 13.80 -20.46
C PRO A 32 36.18 14.53 -20.62
N SER A 33 35.70 14.65 -21.86
CA SER A 33 34.29 14.89 -22.09
C SER A 33 33.65 13.71 -21.39
N ALA A 34 33.09 13.96 -20.21
CA ALA A 34 32.17 13.04 -19.58
C ALA A 34 31.13 12.80 -20.66
N ALA A 35 31.22 11.63 -21.30
CA ALA A 35 30.17 11.14 -22.14
C ALA A 35 28.91 11.32 -21.30
N ASN A 36 27.96 12.10 -21.83
CA ASN A 36 26.59 12.00 -21.39
C ASN A 36 26.18 10.56 -21.73
N THR A 37 26.57 9.62 -20.87
CA THR A 37 25.84 8.39 -20.69
C THR A 37 24.49 8.92 -20.26
N ASN A 38 23.58 9.03 -21.24
CA ASN A 38 22.17 8.93 -20.99
C ASN A 38 22.02 7.61 -20.22
N ILE A 39 22.17 7.67 -18.90
CA ILE A 39 21.61 6.69 -18.00
C ILE A 39 20.14 6.77 -18.37
N SER A 40 19.70 5.85 -19.22
CA SER A 40 18.31 5.71 -19.58
C SER A 40 17.57 5.70 -18.26
N ALA A 41 16.88 6.80 -17.95
CA ALA A 41 16.18 6.93 -16.68
C ALA A 41 15.22 5.74 -16.64
N GLU A 42 15.45 4.84 -15.68
CA GLU A 42 14.62 3.63 -15.51
C GLU A 42 13.15 4.02 -15.71
N PRO A 43 12.44 3.36 -16.63
CA PRO A 43 11.10 3.77 -17.02
C PRO A 43 10.22 3.88 -15.76
N ASN A 44 9.68 5.07 -15.51
CA ASN A 44 8.93 5.37 -14.30
C ASN A 44 7.43 5.46 -14.56
N THR A 45 6.93 4.66 -15.49
CA THR A 45 5.53 4.64 -15.92
C THR A 45 4.71 3.63 -15.13
N VAL A 46 3.38 3.78 -15.17
CA VAL A 46 2.45 2.79 -14.57
C VAL A 46 2.62 1.42 -15.22
N ALA A 47 2.79 1.36 -16.55
CA ALA A 47 3.03 0.11 -17.27
C ALA A 47 4.30 -0.61 -16.79
N ASP A 48 5.41 0.12 -16.61
CA ASP A 48 6.65 -0.45 -16.09
C ASP A 48 6.48 -0.97 -14.66
N LEU A 49 5.83 -0.18 -13.80
CA LEU A 49 5.50 -0.62 -12.44
C LEU A 49 4.73 -1.95 -12.49
N VAL A 50 3.64 -2.04 -13.27
CA VAL A 50 2.84 -3.27 -13.41
C VAL A 50 3.67 -4.45 -13.90
N ALA A 51 4.51 -4.25 -14.92
CA ALA A 51 5.39 -5.29 -15.46
C ALA A 51 6.39 -5.80 -14.41
N ARG A 52 6.97 -4.89 -13.61
CA ARG A 52 7.92 -5.24 -12.54
C ARG A 52 7.23 -5.93 -11.37
N LEU A 53 6.01 -5.53 -11.03
CA LEU A 53 5.18 -6.24 -10.04
C LEU A 53 4.89 -7.68 -10.47
N ARG A 54 4.62 -7.90 -11.77
CA ARG A 54 4.46 -9.26 -12.32
C ARG A 54 5.74 -10.09 -12.16
N LYS A 55 6.91 -9.54 -12.49
CA LYS A 55 8.20 -10.21 -12.30
C LYS A 55 8.48 -10.52 -10.81
N GLN A 56 8.18 -9.61 -9.90
CA GLN A 56 8.34 -9.83 -8.46
C GLN A 56 7.39 -10.93 -7.95
N ALA A 57 6.15 -10.96 -8.43
CA ALA A 57 5.19 -12.00 -8.12
C ALA A 57 5.67 -13.37 -8.62
N GLU A 58 6.19 -13.43 -9.85
CA GLU A 58 6.80 -14.63 -10.41
C GLU A 58 7.97 -15.13 -9.55
N ALA A 59 8.92 -14.26 -9.20
CA ALA A 59 10.04 -14.63 -8.34
C ALA A 59 9.56 -15.16 -6.97
N SER A 60 8.47 -14.62 -6.42
CA SER A 60 7.91 -15.04 -5.14
C SER A 60 7.36 -16.47 -5.15
N GLN A 61 7.05 -17.04 -6.32
CA GLN A 61 6.47 -18.38 -6.47
C GLN A 61 7.38 -19.50 -5.95
N SER A 62 8.70 -19.26 -5.91
CA SER A 62 9.69 -20.17 -5.33
C SER A 62 9.70 -20.20 -3.79
N SER A 63 8.90 -19.36 -3.12
CA SER A 63 8.77 -19.36 -1.67
C SER A 63 7.84 -20.48 -1.18
N PRO A 64 8.28 -21.36 -0.26
CA PRO A 64 7.40 -22.35 0.36
C PRO A 64 6.21 -21.73 1.09
N ALA A 65 6.37 -20.53 1.65
CA ALA A 65 5.29 -19.83 2.34
C ALA A 65 4.19 -19.38 1.38
N VAL A 66 4.56 -18.91 0.18
CA VAL A 66 3.61 -18.51 -0.86
C VAL A 66 2.88 -19.73 -1.42
N ARG A 67 3.60 -20.85 -1.59
CA ARG A 67 3.02 -22.13 -1.98
C ARG A 67 2.01 -22.62 -0.95
N ALA A 68 2.36 -22.60 0.33
CA ALA A 68 1.47 -23.03 1.41
C ALA A 68 0.18 -22.20 1.46
N ASP A 69 0.27 -20.87 1.33
CA ASP A 69 -0.91 -20.01 1.30
C ASP A 69 -1.80 -20.30 0.05
N TYR A 70 -1.19 -20.62 -1.10
CA TYR A 70 -1.90 -21.01 -2.32
C TYR A 70 -2.67 -22.33 -2.16
N ASP A 71 -1.99 -23.36 -1.64
CA ASP A 71 -2.58 -24.69 -1.45
C ASP A 71 -3.72 -24.62 -0.42
N ALA A 72 -3.55 -23.82 0.64
CA ALA A 72 -4.60 -23.55 1.61
C ALA A 72 -5.83 -22.88 0.99
N LEU A 73 -5.63 -21.85 0.15
CA LEU A 73 -6.74 -21.20 -0.54
C LEU A 73 -7.45 -22.16 -1.48
N ARG A 74 -6.71 -22.93 -2.29
CA ARG A 74 -7.30 -23.91 -3.21
C ARG A 74 -8.14 -24.93 -2.47
N SER A 75 -7.61 -25.49 -1.39
CA SER A 75 -8.32 -26.46 -0.56
C SER A 75 -9.59 -25.85 0.01
N ALA A 76 -9.50 -24.65 0.59
CA ALA A 76 -10.64 -23.95 1.19
C ALA A 76 -11.75 -23.59 0.18
N GLN A 77 -11.40 -23.40 -1.09
CA GLN A 77 -12.31 -23.05 -2.18
C GLN A 77 -12.66 -24.25 -3.08
N SER A 78 -12.15 -25.44 -2.78
CA SER A 78 -12.31 -26.65 -3.58
C SER A 78 -11.91 -26.46 -5.05
N LEU A 79 -10.82 -25.74 -5.30
CA LEU A 79 -10.31 -25.43 -6.64
C LEU A 79 -9.14 -26.33 -7.05
N SER A 80 -9.14 -26.75 -8.31
CA SER A 80 -7.99 -27.41 -8.96
C SER A 80 -6.91 -26.41 -9.37
N ALA A 81 -5.72 -26.93 -9.71
CA ALA A 81 -4.59 -26.12 -10.20
C ALA A 81 -4.93 -25.41 -11.52
N ALA A 82 -5.73 -26.06 -12.36
CA ALA A 82 -6.16 -25.53 -13.65
C ALA A 82 -7.15 -24.38 -13.48
N GLN A 83 -8.03 -24.46 -12.47
CA GLN A 83 -9.00 -23.40 -12.19
C GLN A 83 -8.38 -22.19 -11.51
N LEU A 84 -7.34 -22.40 -10.70
CA LEU A 84 -6.61 -21.33 -10.02
C LEU A 84 -5.12 -21.38 -10.39
N PRO A 85 -4.71 -20.73 -11.49
CA PRO A 85 -3.31 -20.64 -11.88
C PRO A 85 -2.46 -20.02 -10.77
N TYR A 86 -1.35 -20.66 -10.42
CA TYR A 86 -0.49 -20.21 -9.33
C TYR A 86 0.11 -18.82 -9.58
N ALA A 87 0.41 -18.49 -10.84
CA ALA A 87 0.97 -17.19 -11.21
C ALA A 87 -0.01 -16.04 -10.95
N ASP A 88 -1.30 -16.23 -11.22
CA ASP A 88 -2.32 -15.23 -10.92
C ASP A 88 -2.54 -15.10 -9.42
N TYR A 89 -2.58 -16.23 -8.69
CA TYR A 89 -2.62 -16.19 -7.24
C TYR A 89 -1.46 -15.38 -6.64
N ALA A 90 -0.23 -15.67 -7.05
CA ALA A 90 0.96 -15.00 -6.51
C ALA A 90 0.92 -13.49 -6.78
N TYR A 91 0.50 -13.09 -7.98
CA TYR A 91 0.36 -11.69 -8.36
C TYR A 91 -0.75 -10.98 -7.57
N LEU A 92 -1.93 -11.57 -7.49
CA LEU A 92 -3.05 -11.01 -6.74
C LEU A 92 -2.78 -10.93 -5.24
N ARG A 93 -2.10 -11.93 -4.66
CA ARG A 93 -1.65 -11.88 -3.26
C ARG A 93 -0.66 -10.74 -3.04
N LEU A 94 0.30 -10.55 -3.94
CA LEU A 94 1.25 -9.44 -3.86
C LEU A 94 0.52 -8.10 -3.92
N LEU A 95 -0.39 -7.93 -4.88
CA LEU A 95 -1.18 -6.69 -5.02
C LEU A 95 -2.05 -6.44 -3.79
N PHE A 96 -2.68 -7.48 -3.24
CA PHE A 96 -3.49 -7.37 -2.03
C PHE A 96 -2.66 -6.83 -0.88
N GLU A 97 -1.49 -7.40 -0.63
CA GLU A 97 -0.61 -6.95 0.45
C GLU A 97 0.02 -5.58 0.17
N ALA A 98 0.21 -5.23 -1.10
CA ALA A 98 0.72 -3.93 -1.50
C ALA A 98 -0.28 -2.80 -1.31
N THR A 99 -1.52 -3.02 -1.74
CA THR A 99 -2.57 -2.00 -1.89
C THR A 99 -3.49 -1.87 -0.68
N ARG A 100 -3.43 -2.79 0.27
CA ARG A 100 -4.25 -2.70 1.49
C ARG A 100 -3.73 -1.67 2.48
N ASP A 101 -4.61 -1.26 3.37
CA ASP A 101 -4.29 -0.45 4.54
C ASP A 101 -3.17 -1.06 5.39
N GLY A 102 -2.15 -0.24 5.72
CA GLY A 102 -0.95 -0.68 6.43
C GLY A 102 -0.07 -1.68 5.66
N GLY A 103 -0.34 -1.88 4.37
CA GLY A 103 0.34 -2.80 3.47
C GLY A 103 1.75 -2.35 3.04
N TYR A 104 2.28 -2.95 1.96
CA TYR A 104 3.64 -2.66 1.48
C TYR A 104 3.84 -1.20 1.14
N TRP A 105 2.82 -0.58 0.55
CA TRP A 105 2.91 0.78 0.03
C TRP A 105 2.49 1.83 1.05
N ASN A 106 2.26 1.48 2.32
CA ASN A 106 1.84 2.42 3.37
C ASN A 106 0.63 3.27 2.97
N LEU A 107 -0.36 2.65 2.31
CA LEU A 107 -1.67 3.27 2.17
C LEU A 107 -2.32 3.32 3.55
N HIS A 108 -3.03 4.40 3.84
CA HIS A 108 -3.75 4.58 5.09
C HIS A 108 -5.24 4.69 4.82
N TRP A 109 -6.01 3.85 5.49
CA TRP A 109 -7.45 3.92 5.43
C TRP A 109 -7.99 5.10 6.24
N ALA A 110 -8.81 5.92 5.60
CA ALA A 110 -9.68 6.91 6.26
C ALA A 110 -10.95 7.10 5.43
N ILE A 111 -12.00 7.64 6.05
CA ILE A 111 -13.24 7.99 5.34
C ILE A 111 -12.94 9.17 4.41
N THR A 112 -13.31 9.03 3.13
CA THR A 112 -13.09 10.08 2.12
C THR A 112 -14.39 10.50 1.43
N ASP A 113 -15.46 9.72 1.57
CA ASP A 113 -16.77 9.95 0.95
C ASP A 113 -16.68 10.10 -0.59
N ARG A 114 -15.80 9.31 -1.24
CA ARG A 114 -15.60 9.31 -2.70
C ARG A 114 -16.23 8.10 -3.38
N GLU A 115 -16.32 8.17 -4.70
CA GLU A 115 -16.74 7.03 -5.52
C GLU A 115 -15.65 5.93 -5.60
N PRO A 116 -16.02 4.67 -5.92
CA PRO A 116 -15.09 3.54 -6.02
C PRO A 116 -14.17 3.62 -7.25
N ASN A 117 -13.21 4.53 -7.24
CA ASN A 117 -12.13 4.63 -8.21
C ASN A 117 -10.79 4.99 -7.53
N SER A 118 -9.67 4.80 -8.22
CA SER A 118 -8.34 5.05 -7.66
C SER A 118 -7.72 6.40 -8.07
N ASP A 119 -8.47 7.28 -8.73
CA ASP A 119 -7.99 8.53 -9.31
C ASP A 119 -7.32 9.43 -8.26
N ALA A 120 -7.90 9.52 -7.07
CA ALA A 120 -7.37 10.31 -5.96
C ALA A 120 -6.06 9.74 -5.39
N ILE A 121 -5.89 8.42 -5.37
CA ILE A 121 -4.64 7.77 -4.96
C ILE A 121 -3.53 8.11 -5.96
N TRP A 122 -3.81 7.99 -7.26
CA TRP A 122 -2.87 8.35 -8.32
C TRP A 122 -2.47 9.83 -8.25
N SER A 123 -3.42 10.72 -7.97
CA SER A 123 -3.17 12.15 -7.79
C SER A 123 -2.21 12.40 -6.62
N GLN A 124 -2.49 11.81 -5.45
CA GLN A 124 -1.62 11.91 -4.27
C GLN A 124 -0.21 11.40 -4.55
N TRP A 125 -0.09 10.27 -5.25
CA TRP A 125 1.20 9.68 -5.62
C TRP A 125 1.99 10.52 -6.61
N ARG A 126 1.34 11.17 -7.59
CA ARG A 126 2.04 12.09 -8.51
C ARG A 126 2.56 13.34 -7.80
N ALA A 127 1.84 13.81 -6.79
CA ALA A 127 2.25 14.98 -5.99
C ALA A 127 3.34 14.67 -4.93
N ARG A 128 3.75 13.40 -4.78
CA ARG A 128 4.74 12.97 -3.78
C ARG A 128 6.13 13.52 -4.09
N ARG A 129 6.73 14.15 -3.07
CA ARG A 129 8.13 14.62 -3.11
C ARG A 129 9.12 13.66 -2.46
N GLY A 130 8.64 12.66 -1.74
CA GLY A 130 9.48 11.68 -1.05
C GLY A 130 8.68 10.53 -0.46
N THR A 131 9.41 9.52 0.01
CA THR A 131 8.87 8.32 0.64
C THR A 131 9.64 7.97 1.89
N SER A 132 8.92 7.44 2.88
CA SER A 132 9.51 6.91 4.11
C SER A 132 8.85 5.58 4.45
N PRO A 133 9.59 4.60 5.00
CA PRO A 133 9.01 3.34 5.49
C PRO A 133 7.89 3.51 6.53
N THR A 134 7.79 4.67 7.18
CA THR A 134 6.74 4.97 8.18
C THR A 134 5.79 6.08 7.73
N GLY A 135 6.01 6.65 6.54
CA GLY A 135 5.13 7.68 5.99
C GLY A 135 3.98 7.05 5.24
N ILE A 136 2.76 7.54 5.47
CA ILE A 136 1.58 7.32 4.61
C ILE A 136 2.00 7.66 3.18
N THR A 137 1.62 6.90 2.14
CA THR A 137 1.84 7.28 0.72
C THR A 137 0.63 7.90 0.05
N ALA A 138 -0.56 7.41 0.40
CA ALA A 138 -1.84 8.04 0.10
C ALA A 138 -2.87 7.62 1.17
N THR A 139 -3.88 8.47 1.34
CA THR A 139 -5.06 8.21 2.18
C THR A 139 -6.24 7.91 1.27
N ALA A 140 -6.99 6.85 1.59
CA ALA A 140 -8.08 6.37 0.76
C ALA A 140 -9.07 5.52 1.57
N GLU A 141 -10.33 5.49 1.14
CA GLU A 141 -11.38 4.66 1.72
C GLU A 141 -11.38 3.23 1.11
N CYS A 142 -12.24 2.34 1.63
CA CYS A 142 -12.31 0.93 1.23
C CYS A 142 -12.65 0.70 -0.23
N ASP A 143 -13.39 1.62 -0.84
CA ASP A 143 -13.75 1.63 -2.24
C ASP A 143 -12.58 2.04 -3.14
N GLU A 144 -11.89 3.12 -2.83
CA GLU A 144 -10.69 3.60 -3.52
C GLU A 144 -9.56 2.54 -3.46
N LEU A 145 -9.35 1.90 -2.30
CA LEU A 145 -8.35 0.85 -2.13
C LEU A 145 -8.72 -0.44 -2.88
N SER A 146 -9.99 -0.83 -2.86
CA SER A 146 -10.48 -1.97 -3.65
C SER A 146 -10.42 -1.71 -5.15
N ALA A 147 -10.71 -0.48 -5.57
CA ALA A 147 -10.61 -0.04 -6.95
C ALA A 147 -9.16 -0.04 -7.45
N LEU A 148 -8.21 0.47 -6.65
CA LEU A 148 -6.78 0.42 -6.96
C LEU A 148 -6.31 -1.02 -7.15
N TYR A 149 -6.68 -1.92 -6.24
CA TYR A 149 -6.39 -3.34 -6.34
C TYR A 149 -6.94 -3.93 -7.65
N ALA A 150 -8.22 -3.69 -7.95
CA ALA A 150 -8.88 -4.24 -9.12
C ALA A 150 -8.29 -3.69 -10.43
N PHE A 151 -7.97 -2.40 -10.46
CA PHE A 151 -7.27 -1.75 -11.56
C PHE A 151 -5.93 -2.43 -11.84
N LEU A 152 -5.07 -2.55 -10.82
CA LEU A 152 -3.74 -3.15 -10.98
C LEU A 152 -3.81 -4.62 -11.38
N ALA A 153 -4.74 -5.38 -10.79
CA ALA A 153 -4.94 -6.78 -11.12
C ALA A 153 -5.25 -6.98 -12.61
N ARG A 154 -6.17 -6.17 -13.15
CA ARG A 154 -6.56 -6.21 -14.55
C ARG A 154 -5.46 -5.72 -15.48
N ARG A 155 -4.76 -4.65 -15.11
CA ARG A 155 -3.60 -4.16 -15.88
C ARG A 155 -2.47 -5.17 -15.92
N GLY A 156 -2.28 -5.95 -14.87
CA GLY A 156 -1.37 -7.09 -14.89
C GLY A 156 -1.86 -8.25 -15.77
N GLY A 157 -3.11 -8.25 -16.24
CA GLY A 157 -3.67 -9.29 -17.11
C GLY A 157 -4.55 -10.31 -16.40
N VAL A 158 -4.85 -10.13 -15.11
CA VAL A 158 -5.81 -11.00 -14.42
C VAL A 158 -7.24 -10.56 -14.75
N ARG A 159 -8.01 -11.49 -15.32
CA ARG A 159 -9.40 -11.26 -15.71
C ARG A 159 -10.36 -11.46 -14.52
N ASN A 160 -11.60 -11.02 -14.68
CA ASN A 160 -12.69 -11.27 -13.73
C ASN A 160 -12.44 -10.72 -12.32
N VAL A 161 -11.66 -9.66 -12.20
CA VAL A 161 -11.55 -8.88 -10.96
C VAL A 161 -12.50 -7.69 -11.03
N GLY A 162 -13.27 -7.52 -9.97
CA GLY A 162 -14.32 -6.53 -9.86
C GLY A 162 -14.57 -6.10 -8.42
N LEU A 163 -15.70 -5.46 -8.19
CA LEU A 163 -16.11 -4.92 -6.90
C LEU A 163 -17.48 -5.46 -6.50
N PHE A 164 -17.63 -5.77 -5.21
CA PHE A 164 -18.93 -5.79 -4.56
C PHE A 164 -19.32 -4.34 -4.22
N TRP A 165 -20.19 -3.77 -5.05
CA TRP A 165 -20.68 -2.38 -5.02
C TRP A 165 -22.09 -2.35 -5.68
N PRO A 166 -22.85 -1.23 -5.71
CA PRO A 166 -22.98 -0.28 -4.62
C PRO A 166 -23.58 -0.98 -3.42
N THR A 167 -22.91 -0.88 -2.26
CA THR A 167 -23.51 -1.33 -1.00
C THR A 167 -23.52 -0.17 -0.03
N ALA A 168 -24.58 -0.08 0.76
CA ALA A 168 -24.80 1.03 1.70
C ALA A 168 -23.73 1.14 2.79
N ASN A 169 -22.86 0.14 2.94
CA ASN A 169 -21.91 0.12 4.04
C ASN A 169 -20.46 0.01 3.62
N HIS A 170 -20.08 -0.69 2.55
CA HIS A 170 -18.66 -0.80 2.14
C HIS A 170 -18.47 -1.44 0.75
N THR A 171 -17.37 -1.10 0.07
CA THR A 171 -16.93 -1.73 -1.18
C THR A 171 -15.77 -2.68 -0.93
N VAL A 172 -15.79 -3.84 -1.59
CA VAL A 172 -14.72 -4.84 -1.48
C VAL A 172 -14.37 -5.40 -2.85
N ALA A 173 -13.08 -5.55 -3.13
CA ALA A 173 -12.62 -6.21 -4.34
C ALA A 173 -12.93 -7.72 -4.29
N VAL A 174 -13.28 -8.29 -5.44
CA VAL A 174 -13.57 -9.70 -5.61
C VAL A 174 -12.92 -10.21 -6.88
N TRP A 175 -12.30 -11.38 -6.79
CA TRP A 175 -11.85 -12.13 -7.95
C TRP A 175 -12.79 -13.31 -8.20
N ARG A 176 -13.42 -13.32 -9.38
CA ARG A 176 -14.30 -14.38 -9.83
C ARG A 176 -13.51 -15.40 -10.63
N ILE A 177 -13.61 -16.67 -10.24
CA ILE A 177 -13.12 -17.81 -11.00
C ILE A 177 -14.32 -18.51 -11.63
N PRO A 178 -14.48 -18.44 -12.95
CA PRO A 178 -15.50 -19.22 -13.65
C PRO A 178 -15.26 -20.72 -13.42
N ALA A 179 -16.22 -21.39 -12.80
CA ALA A 179 -16.17 -22.82 -12.52
C ALA A 179 -17.57 -23.41 -12.64
N ALA A 180 -17.66 -24.69 -12.99
CA ALA A 180 -18.89 -25.47 -12.95
C ALA A 180 -19.03 -26.16 -11.58
N PRO A 181 -20.25 -26.29 -11.02
CA PRO A 181 -21.54 -25.79 -11.54
C PRO A 181 -21.79 -24.30 -11.22
N ARG A 182 -20.93 -23.66 -10.42
CA ARG A 182 -21.05 -22.26 -10.03
C ARG A 182 -19.66 -21.63 -9.91
N GLU A 183 -19.58 -20.35 -10.24
CA GLU A 183 -18.38 -19.54 -10.04
C GLU A 183 -17.90 -19.56 -8.57
N THR A 184 -16.58 -19.48 -8.39
CA THR A 184 -15.98 -19.20 -7.09
C THR A 184 -15.70 -17.72 -6.97
N ARG A 185 -16.06 -17.12 -5.81
CA ARG A 185 -15.86 -15.70 -5.52
C ARG A 185 -14.84 -15.53 -4.39
N ILE A 186 -13.62 -15.13 -4.73
CA ILE A 186 -12.54 -14.90 -3.77
C ILE A 186 -12.60 -13.43 -3.34
N VAL A 187 -12.87 -13.21 -2.05
CA VAL A 187 -12.91 -11.86 -1.45
C VAL A 187 -11.50 -11.33 -1.20
N VAL A 188 -11.29 -10.05 -1.49
CA VAL A 188 -10.01 -9.35 -1.28
C VAL A 188 -10.20 -8.17 -0.32
N PRO A 189 -10.05 -8.38 0.99
CA PRO A 189 -10.32 -7.35 2.01
C PRO A 189 -9.16 -6.35 2.14
N THR A 190 -9.13 -5.32 1.29
CA THR A 190 -8.07 -4.29 1.26
C THR A 190 -8.06 -3.34 2.47
N THR A 191 -9.02 -3.45 3.39
CA THR A 191 -9.14 -2.58 4.58
C THR A 191 -9.40 -3.36 5.86
N GLN A 192 -9.01 -2.79 7.00
CA GLN A 192 -9.11 -3.43 8.31
C GLN A 192 -10.52 -3.63 8.84
N ILE A 193 -11.50 -2.94 8.26
CA ILE A 193 -12.91 -3.10 8.62
C ILE A 193 -13.36 -4.56 8.43
N PHE A 194 -12.79 -5.26 7.46
CA PHE A 194 -13.06 -6.68 7.17
C PHE A 194 -12.02 -7.64 7.74
N LEU A 195 -11.03 -7.12 8.47
CA LEU A 195 -9.86 -7.91 8.87
C LEU A 195 -9.85 -8.14 10.37
N SER A 196 -10.13 -9.38 10.75
CA SER A 196 -9.55 -9.96 11.95
C SER A 196 -8.07 -10.27 11.73
N GLN A 197 -7.37 -10.60 12.82
CA GLN A 197 -5.99 -11.05 12.75
C GLN A 197 -5.76 -12.34 11.93
N TYR A 198 -6.85 -13.05 11.58
CA TYR A 198 -6.79 -14.26 10.77
C TYR A 198 -7.21 -14.05 9.32
N ASP A 199 -7.68 -12.83 8.97
CA ASP A 199 -8.16 -12.56 7.63
C ASP A 199 -7.02 -12.21 6.67
N SER A 200 -7.00 -12.93 5.57
CA SER A 200 -6.01 -12.85 4.51
C SER A 200 -6.69 -12.82 3.14
N PHE A 201 -5.88 -12.94 2.08
CA PHE A 201 -6.39 -13.06 0.73
C PHE A 201 -7.34 -14.26 0.61
N GLY A 202 -8.58 -14.03 0.15
CA GLY A 202 -9.62 -15.06 0.11
C GLY A 202 -10.28 -15.36 1.46
N SER A 203 -10.23 -14.41 2.40
CA SER A 203 -10.92 -14.49 3.69
C SER A 203 -12.39 -14.91 3.56
N ARG A 204 -12.86 -15.67 4.55
CA ARG A 204 -14.26 -16.09 4.72
C ARG A 204 -15.04 -15.20 5.70
N GLY A 205 -14.41 -14.14 6.23
CA GLY A 205 -15.05 -13.17 7.12
C GLY A 205 -16.14 -12.33 6.44
N PHE A 206 -16.11 -12.29 5.11
CA PHE A 206 -17.15 -11.73 4.26
C PHE A 206 -17.78 -12.87 3.45
N ASP A 207 -19.11 -12.96 3.48
CA ASP A 207 -19.84 -13.91 2.64
C ASP A 207 -20.06 -13.30 1.24
N PRO A 208 -19.37 -13.80 0.19
CA PRO A 208 -19.45 -13.24 -1.16
C PRO A 208 -20.81 -13.44 -1.83
N TRP A 209 -21.70 -14.25 -1.24
CA TRP A 209 -23.02 -14.54 -1.78
C TRP A 209 -24.12 -13.65 -1.22
N LYS A 210 -23.84 -12.88 -0.16
CA LYS A 210 -24.72 -11.79 0.30
C LYS A 210 -24.85 -10.67 -0.74
N GLN A 211 -23.90 -10.59 -1.67
CA GLN A 211 -23.89 -9.63 -2.76
C GLN A 211 -24.31 -10.32 -4.04
N ALA A 212 -25.45 -9.93 -4.61
CA ALA A 212 -25.96 -10.55 -5.83
C ALA A 212 -25.06 -10.23 -7.03
N LYS A 213 -24.63 -8.97 -7.14
CA LYS A 213 -23.94 -8.43 -8.31
C LYS A 213 -22.45 -8.18 -8.03
N ILE A 214 -21.63 -8.58 -9.00
CA ILE A 214 -20.22 -8.18 -9.10
C ILE A 214 -20.13 -7.14 -10.21
N TYR A 215 -19.55 -6.00 -9.90
CA TYR A 215 -19.27 -4.96 -10.89
C TYR A 215 -17.86 -5.19 -11.41
N GLU A 216 -17.76 -5.61 -12.67
CA GLU A 216 -16.46 -5.78 -13.30
C GLU A 216 -15.73 -4.43 -13.37
N TYR A 217 -14.46 -4.40 -12.97
CA TYR A 217 -13.73 -3.14 -12.87
C TYR A 217 -13.09 -2.74 -14.20
N GLY A 218 -13.89 -2.27 -15.17
CA GLY A 218 -13.40 -1.91 -16.51
C GLY A 218 -12.69 -0.56 -16.64
N ARG A 219 -12.60 0.23 -15.56
CA ARG A 219 -12.14 1.62 -15.63
C ARG A 219 -10.64 1.75 -15.95
N ARG A 220 -10.30 2.86 -16.60
CA ARG A 220 -8.91 3.31 -16.85
C ARG A 220 -8.58 4.50 -15.96
N ASP A 221 -8.40 4.26 -14.67
CA ASP A 221 -8.16 5.30 -13.65
C ASP A 221 -6.88 6.13 -13.90
N ILE A 222 -5.89 5.52 -14.54
CA ILE A 222 -4.67 6.20 -14.99
C ILE A 222 -4.19 5.61 -16.32
N ALA A 223 -3.53 6.44 -17.13
CA ALA A 223 -2.89 6.02 -18.37
C ALA A 223 -1.64 5.17 -18.11
N ASP A 224 -1.37 4.22 -18.99
CA ASP A 224 -0.26 3.26 -18.84
C ASP A 224 1.12 3.94 -18.94
N ASP A 225 1.22 5.02 -19.71
CA ASP A 225 2.41 5.86 -19.89
C ASP A 225 2.54 6.98 -18.85
N ALA A 226 1.55 7.15 -17.97
CA ALA A 226 1.61 8.14 -16.91
C ALA A 226 2.80 7.86 -15.99
N ARG A 227 3.58 8.91 -15.68
CA ARG A 227 4.78 8.81 -14.86
C ARG A 227 4.49 9.03 -13.39
N LEU A 228 5.13 8.24 -12.54
CA LEU A 228 5.17 8.45 -11.09
C LEU A 228 6.57 8.92 -10.66
N PRO A 229 6.69 9.59 -9.50
CA PRO A 229 8.00 9.96 -8.97
C PRO A 229 8.93 8.73 -8.84
N PRO A 230 10.16 8.76 -9.37
CA PRO A 230 11.07 7.60 -9.34
C PRO A 230 11.34 7.07 -7.93
N ALA A 231 11.46 7.96 -6.94
CA ALA A 231 11.61 7.58 -5.54
C ALA A 231 10.41 6.77 -5.01
N LEU A 232 9.20 7.07 -5.46
CA LEU A 232 7.99 6.35 -5.08
C LEU A 232 7.96 4.94 -5.68
N ILE A 233 8.27 4.81 -6.97
CA ILE A 233 8.38 3.49 -7.63
C ILE A 233 9.48 2.65 -6.96
N GLY A 234 10.66 3.25 -6.75
CA GLY A 234 11.76 2.57 -6.06
C GLY A 234 11.36 2.08 -4.67
N PHE A 235 10.64 2.91 -3.92
CA PHE A 235 10.08 2.51 -2.63
C PHE A 235 9.10 1.32 -2.76
N PHE A 236 8.10 1.41 -3.64
CA PHE A 236 7.10 0.34 -3.83
C PHE A 236 7.74 -1.00 -4.15
N LEU A 237 8.68 -1.01 -5.07
CA LEU A 237 9.34 -2.23 -5.50
C LEU A 237 10.25 -2.79 -4.42
N ALA A 238 11.01 -1.95 -3.72
CA ALA A 238 11.83 -2.39 -2.60
C ALA A 238 10.99 -2.99 -1.45
N GLN A 239 9.81 -2.42 -1.16
CA GLN A 239 8.90 -2.98 -0.16
C GLN A 239 8.37 -4.35 -0.61
N ASN A 240 8.04 -4.49 -1.89
CA ASN A 240 7.57 -5.76 -2.43
C ASN A 240 8.67 -6.83 -2.40
N ASP A 241 9.88 -6.53 -2.85
CA ASP A 241 11.00 -7.48 -2.80
C ASP A 241 11.27 -7.97 -1.37
N LYS A 242 11.15 -7.06 -0.40
CA LYS A 242 11.37 -7.37 1.01
C LYS A 242 10.33 -8.35 1.59
N TYR A 243 9.08 -8.27 1.16
CA TYR A 243 7.98 -8.96 1.83
C TYR A 243 7.20 -9.96 0.97
N ALA A 244 7.34 -9.96 -0.36
CA ALA A 244 6.56 -10.80 -1.26
C ALA A 244 6.66 -12.30 -0.93
N ARG A 245 7.81 -12.73 -0.41
CA ARG A 245 8.09 -14.13 -0.02
C ARG A 245 7.66 -14.48 1.40
N ALA A 246 7.26 -13.52 2.22
CA ALA A 246 6.93 -13.73 3.63
C ALA A 246 5.62 -14.53 3.80
N SER A 247 5.47 -15.19 4.96
CA SER A 247 4.24 -15.91 5.30
C SER A 247 3.10 -14.97 5.69
N GLY A 248 1.85 -15.42 5.52
CA GLY A 248 0.67 -14.64 5.91
C GLY A 248 0.71 -14.14 7.37
N LEU A 249 1.23 -14.94 8.30
CA LEU A 249 1.39 -14.54 9.72
C LEU A 249 2.40 -13.40 9.89
N SER A 250 3.55 -13.49 9.22
CA SER A 250 4.57 -12.42 9.26
C SER A 250 4.03 -11.13 8.64
N LEU A 251 3.27 -11.25 7.55
CA LEU A 251 2.62 -10.12 6.90
C LEU A 251 1.55 -9.49 7.80
N GLN A 252 0.76 -10.29 8.53
CA GLN A 252 -0.22 -9.79 9.50
C GLN A 252 0.44 -8.97 10.61
N ARG A 253 1.52 -9.48 11.20
CA ARG A 253 2.26 -8.76 12.24
C ARG A 253 2.84 -7.45 11.71
N MET A 254 3.38 -7.48 10.49
CA MET A 254 3.90 -6.30 9.84
C MET A 254 2.81 -5.23 9.68
N ARG A 255 1.62 -5.60 9.18
CA ARG A 255 0.48 -4.69 9.03
C ARG A 255 0.05 -4.06 10.35
N GLN A 256 -0.12 -4.86 11.40
CA GLN A 256 -0.53 -4.36 12.72
C GLN A 256 0.44 -3.31 13.27
N LEU A 257 1.75 -3.53 13.08
CA LEU A 257 2.76 -2.58 13.51
C LEU A 257 2.75 -1.31 12.65
N ARG A 258 2.57 -1.45 11.33
CA ARG A 258 2.49 -0.31 10.41
C ARG A 258 1.26 0.54 10.65
N ASP A 259 0.10 -0.09 10.71
CA ASP A 259 -1.14 0.60 11.02
C ASP A 259 -1.04 1.38 12.33
N GLY A 260 -0.49 0.75 13.37
CA GLY A 260 -0.26 1.46 14.63
C GLY A 260 0.60 2.71 14.46
N VAL A 261 1.61 2.67 13.59
CA VAL A 261 2.45 3.83 13.27
C VAL A 261 1.71 4.87 12.42
N LEU A 262 0.99 4.45 11.38
CA LEU A 262 0.27 5.35 10.47
C LEU A 262 -0.89 6.05 11.19
N ALA A 263 -1.58 5.35 12.10
CA ALA A 263 -2.63 5.90 12.96
C ALA A 263 -2.08 6.70 14.16
N GLY A 264 -0.75 6.78 14.34
CA GLY A 264 -0.11 7.52 15.44
C GLY A 264 -0.20 6.86 16.82
N SER A 265 -0.76 5.65 16.92
CA SER A 265 -0.83 4.88 18.19
C SER A 265 0.50 4.24 18.60
N LEU A 266 1.45 4.14 17.67
CA LEU A 266 2.82 3.70 17.88
C LEU A 266 3.81 4.67 17.25
N SER A 267 4.91 4.96 17.94
CA SER A 267 6.12 5.48 17.29
C SER A 267 6.83 4.39 16.50
N ALA A 268 7.66 4.81 15.53
CA ALA A 268 8.52 3.90 14.76
C ALA A 268 9.42 3.04 15.66
N ASP A 269 9.91 3.61 16.76
CA ASP A 269 10.74 2.91 17.75
C ASP A 269 9.96 1.86 18.54
N GLN A 270 8.73 2.19 18.97
CA GLN A 270 7.85 1.21 19.62
C GLN A 270 7.53 0.05 18.68
N ALA A 271 7.22 0.34 17.42
CA ALA A 271 6.97 -0.70 16.41
C ALA A 271 8.21 -1.60 16.19
N ARG A 272 9.42 -1.01 16.13
CA ARG A 272 10.68 -1.76 16.03
C ARG A 272 10.89 -2.68 17.24
N ARG A 273 10.69 -2.17 18.46
CA ARG A 273 10.82 -2.96 19.70
C ARG A 273 9.83 -4.13 19.72
N LYS A 274 8.56 -3.88 19.40
CA LYS A 274 7.53 -4.94 19.32
C LYS A 274 7.85 -6.00 18.28
N ARG A 275 8.34 -5.61 17.10
CA ARG A 275 8.80 -6.55 16.07
C ARG A 275 9.90 -7.47 16.57
N ASN A 276 10.92 -6.90 17.22
CA ASN A 276 12.06 -7.67 17.73
C ASN A 276 11.61 -8.64 18.85
N ALA A 277 10.73 -8.20 19.75
CA ALA A 277 10.16 -9.07 20.78
C ALA A 277 9.39 -10.27 20.18
N ASN A 278 8.59 -10.02 19.13
CA ASN A 278 7.84 -11.06 18.42
C ASN A 278 8.73 -12.06 17.64
N ALA A 279 9.98 -11.68 17.34
CA ALA A 279 10.96 -12.56 16.72
C ALA A 279 11.67 -13.43 17.78
N SER A 280 11.89 -12.90 18.98
CA SER A 280 12.52 -13.62 20.09
C SER A 280 11.58 -14.61 20.80
N HIS A 281 10.26 -14.40 20.72
CA HIS A 281 9.26 -15.29 21.31
C HIS A 281 8.17 -15.61 20.27
N PRO A 282 8.37 -16.62 19.40
CA PRO A 282 7.29 -17.11 18.56
C PRO A 282 6.14 -17.59 19.48
N PRO A 283 4.89 -17.22 19.21
CA PRO A 283 3.77 -17.71 20.01
C PRO A 283 3.73 -19.24 19.94
N PRO A 284 3.23 -19.91 21.00
CA PRO A 284 2.94 -21.33 20.92
C PRO A 284 2.04 -21.60 19.71
N SER A 285 2.26 -22.74 19.05
CA SER A 285 1.40 -23.24 17.98
C SER A 285 -0.07 -23.12 18.39
N THR A 286 -0.79 -22.18 17.82
CA THR A 286 -2.15 -21.84 18.27
C THR A 286 -3.15 -22.89 17.83
N THR A 287 -3.39 -23.87 18.70
CA THR A 287 -4.76 -24.22 19.07
C THR A 287 -5.30 -23.07 19.94
N ALA A 288 -6.32 -22.39 19.44
CA ALA A 288 -7.26 -21.50 20.15
C ALA A 288 -6.67 -20.41 21.09
N ALA A 289 -6.65 -19.15 20.62
CA ALA A 289 -6.79 -17.98 21.50
C ALA A 289 -7.59 -16.88 20.78
N ARG A 290 -8.90 -16.84 21.06
CA ARG A 290 -9.82 -15.78 20.64
C ARG A 290 -9.61 -14.55 21.53
N THR A 291 -8.96 -13.52 21.01
CA THR A 291 -9.00 -12.17 21.60
C THR A 291 -9.78 -11.26 20.66
N ARG A 292 -10.94 -10.77 21.13
CA ARG A 292 -11.77 -9.78 20.42
C ARG A 292 -11.12 -8.41 20.57
N ILE A 293 -10.71 -7.80 19.46
CA ILE A 293 -10.62 -6.34 19.35
C ILE A 293 -11.90 -5.85 18.66
N SER A 294 -12.50 -4.84 19.27
CA SER A 294 -13.80 -4.27 18.97
C SER A 294 -13.80 -3.49 17.65
N SER A 295 -14.54 -3.96 16.65
CA SER A 295 -15.09 -3.15 15.55
C SER A 295 -16.62 -3.13 15.68
N ALA A 296 -17.10 -2.53 16.77
CA ALA A 296 -18.50 -2.64 17.20
C ALA A 296 -19.51 -1.93 16.27
N THR A 297 -19.08 -0.98 15.44
CA THR A 297 -20.01 -0.23 14.59
C THR A 297 -20.34 -0.95 13.28
N CYS A 298 -19.40 -1.74 12.72
CA CYS A 298 -19.57 -2.34 11.39
C CYS A 298 -20.12 -3.79 11.42
N LYS A 299 -19.78 -4.60 12.44
CA LYS A 299 -20.30 -5.99 12.55
C LYS A 299 -21.81 -6.09 12.72
N ARG A 300 -22.46 -5.04 13.23
CA ARG A 300 -23.92 -5.02 13.46
C ARG A 300 -24.72 -4.91 12.15
N ALA A 301 -24.12 -4.46 11.05
CA ALA A 301 -24.78 -4.34 9.74
C ALA A 301 -24.76 -5.65 8.93
N GLN A 302 -23.81 -6.56 9.16
CA GLN A 302 -23.72 -7.85 8.43
C GLN A 302 -24.70 -8.93 8.96
N GLN A 303 -25.34 -8.68 10.11
CA GLN A 303 -26.21 -9.63 10.81
C GLN A 303 -27.71 -9.36 10.67
N ARG A 304 -28.13 -8.30 9.96
CA ARG A 304 -29.56 -8.05 9.73
C ARG A 304 -30.05 -8.75 8.46
N PRO A 305 -31.14 -9.54 8.51
CA PRO A 305 -31.84 -10.01 7.32
C PRO A 305 -32.42 -8.81 6.56
N SER A 306 -32.33 -8.86 5.24
CA SER A 306 -32.98 -7.92 4.34
C SER A 306 -34.46 -8.27 4.21
N ASP A 307 -35.29 -7.79 5.13
CA ASP A 307 -36.73 -7.73 4.92
C ASP A 307 -37.05 -6.44 4.18
N GLY A 308 -37.58 -6.60 2.97
CA GLY A 308 -37.97 -5.49 2.12
C GLY A 308 -39.16 -4.76 2.71
N HIS A 309 -39.02 -3.45 2.92
CA HIS A 309 -40.03 -2.42 2.69
C HIS A 309 -39.37 -1.05 2.85
N ARG A 310 -39.55 -0.18 1.84
CA ARG A 310 -39.33 1.27 1.97
C ARG A 310 -40.35 1.83 2.97
N PRO A 311 -39.99 2.84 3.77
CA PRO A 311 -40.11 4.21 3.26
C PRO A 311 -38.94 5.13 3.65
N THR A 312 -38.67 6.13 2.81
CA THR A 312 -37.90 7.34 3.18
C THR A 312 -38.62 8.11 4.29
N PRO A 313 -37.90 8.66 5.29
CA PRO A 313 -37.75 10.13 5.40
C PRO A 313 -36.41 10.55 6.08
N PRO A 314 -36.23 11.81 6.54
CA PRO A 314 -35.49 12.88 5.86
C PRO A 314 -34.11 13.19 6.48
N LEU A 315 -33.31 13.95 5.73
CA LEU A 315 -32.08 14.62 6.16
C LEU A 315 -32.33 15.52 7.39
N ALA A 316 -31.91 15.10 8.58
CA ALA A 316 -31.39 15.94 9.66
C ALA A 316 -30.97 15.11 10.88
N GLN A 317 -29.80 15.46 11.44
CA GLN A 317 -29.36 15.20 12.82
C GLN A 317 -28.98 13.76 13.20
N LEU A 318 -27.69 13.44 13.07
CA LEU A 318 -26.98 12.73 14.13
C LEU A 318 -25.88 13.62 14.69
N ARG A 319 -26.23 14.28 15.79
CA ARG A 319 -25.36 15.04 16.68
C ARG A 319 -24.57 14.02 17.51
N LEU A 320 -23.27 14.27 17.68
CA LEU A 320 -22.38 13.49 18.53
C LEU A 320 -22.94 13.31 19.95
N ASP A 321 -23.00 12.07 20.42
CA ASP A 321 -22.99 11.73 21.84
C ASP A 321 -21.58 11.23 22.21
N LEU A 322 -20.74 12.15 22.70
CA LEU A 322 -19.57 11.80 23.49
C LEU A 322 -19.85 12.22 24.93
N HIS A 323 -19.97 11.21 25.79
CA HIS A 323 -20.25 11.37 27.21
C HIS A 323 -19.09 12.05 27.94
N ARG A 324 -19.51 12.91 28.86
CA ARG A 324 -18.76 13.89 29.64
C ARG A 324 -18.31 13.25 30.96
N SER A 325 -17.06 13.47 31.37
CA SER A 325 -16.65 13.37 32.78
C SER A 325 -16.33 14.79 33.29
N HIS A 326 -17.04 15.21 34.35
CA HIS A 326 -16.78 16.43 35.13
C HIS A 326 -15.40 16.35 35.83
N ILE A 327 -14.69 17.43 36.21
CA ILE A 327 -15.05 18.55 37.11
C ILE A 327 -14.11 19.75 36.84
N GLY A 328 -14.63 20.99 36.96
CA GLY A 328 -13.83 22.19 37.20
C GLY A 328 -14.16 23.41 36.33
N GLU A 329 -15.25 24.12 36.64
CA GLU A 329 -15.54 25.48 36.12
C GLU A 329 -15.07 26.53 37.16
N PRO A 330 -14.77 27.78 36.75
CA PRO A 330 -15.84 28.79 36.86
C PRO A 330 -15.92 29.83 35.71
N ARG A 331 -17.16 30.06 35.25
CA ARG A 331 -17.86 31.33 34.89
C ARG A 331 -17.17 32.45 34.06
N LYS A 332 -17.65 32.55 32.78
CA LYS A 332 -18.29 33.68 32.01
C LYS A 332 -17.66 35.11 31.96
N PRO A 333 -17.96 35.99 30.96
CA PRO A 333 -19.11 35.98 30.02
C PRO A 333 -18.87 36.32 28.52
N ALA A 334 -19.83 35.82 27.72
CA ALA A 334 -20.49 36.36 26.51
C ALA A 334 -19.82 37.37 25.57
N THR A 335 -19.85 37.06 24.27
CA THR A 335 -20.16 38.03 23.19
C THR A 335 -20.75 37.35 21.96
N ARG A 336 -21.49 38.12 21.18
CA ARG A 336 -22.60 37.78 20.27
C ARG A 336 -22.31 38.41 18.90
N ALA A 337 -22.36 37.66 17.79
CA ALA A 337 -22.56 38.16 16.40
C ALA A 337 -22.49 36.96 15.41
N ARG A 338 -23.54 36.60 14.66
CA ARG A 338 -24.13 37.18 13.41
C ARG A 338 -23.51 36.62 12.11
N ASN A 339 -24.37 35.86 11.39
CA ASN A 339 -24.65 35.81 9.93
C ASN A 339 -23.54 36.04 8.88
N ALA A 340 -23.39 35.08 7.95
CA ALA A 340 -23.20 35.24 6.49
C ALA A 340 -23.33 33.84 5.83
N ILE A 341 -24.44 33.50 5.16
CA ILE A 341 -24.77 33.70 3.73
C ILE A 341 -23.83 32.93 2.78
N TRP A 342 -24.37 31.86 2.19
CA TRP A 342 -23.86 31.13 1.03
C TRP A 342 -24.30 31.80 -0.27
N PRO A 343 -23.52 31.70 -1.36
CA PRO A 343 -24.07 31.73 -2.70
C PRO A 343 -24.08 30.32 -3.34
N THR A 344 -25.26 30.00 -3.85
CA THR A 344 -25.58 28.97 -4.84
C THR A 344 -24.84 29.22 -6.15
N VAL A 345 -24.31 28.16 -6.77
CA VAL A 345 -24.07 28.12 -8.22
C VAL A 345 -24.64 26.81 -8.79
N SER A 346 -25.63 26.99 -9.65
CA SER A 346 -26.21 26.01 -10.56
C SER A 346 -25.28 25.84 -11.77
N SER A 347 -25.02 24.60 -12.19
CA SER A 347 -24.97 24.31 -13.62
C SER A 347 -25.28 22.83 -13.88
N SER A 348 -26.28 22.65 -14.72
CA SER A 348 -26.73 21.44 -15.39
C SER A 348 -25.73 20.98 -16.45
N ALA A 349 -25.44 19.68 -16.51
CA ALA A 349 -24.97 19.04 -17.74
C ALA A 349 -25.44 17.58 -17.78
N THR A 350 -26.48 17.38 -18.56
CA THR A 350 -27.01 16.09 -19.01
C THR A 350 -26.04 15.51 -20.05
N GLN A 351 -25.55 14.28 -19.89
CA GLN A 351 -24.91 13.54 -21.00
C GLN A 351 -25.49 12.12 -21.08
N HIS A 352 -26.13 11.87 -22.21
CA HIS A 352 -26.61 10.58 -22.71
C HIS A 352 -25.43 9.67 -23.08
N TRP A 353 -25.57 8.38 -22.78
CA TRP A 353 -24.72 7.31 -23.28
C TRP A 353 -25.36 6.69 -24.53
N PRO A 354 -24.63 6.45 -25.62
CA PRO A 354 -25.11 5.57 -26.68
C PRO A 354 -24.81 4.11 -26.31
N SER A 355 -25.79 3.26 -26.58
CA SER A 355 -25.66 1.81 -26.61
C SER A 355 -25.04 1.39 -27.94
N ASP A 356 -24.04 0.52 -27.88
CA ASP A 356 -23.76 -0.56 -28.84
C ASP A 356 -22.97 -1.66 -28.13
#